data_AF-A0A7M4DDC8-F1
#
_entry.id   AF-A0A7M4DDC8-F1
#
_cell.length_a   1.000
_cell.length_b   1.000
_cell.length_c   1.000
_cell.angle_alpha   90.00
_cell.angle_beta   90.00
_cell.angle_gamma   90.00
#
_symmetry.space_group_name_H-M   'P 1'
#
loop_
_entity.id
_entity.type
_entity.pdbx_description
1 polymer ?
#
loop_
_entity_poly.entity_id
_entity_poly.type
_entity_poly.pdbx_seq_one_letter_code
_entity_poly.pdbx_strand_id
1 'polypeptide(L)'
;MGVLGYPYAAQVAVIYNTLIPGTGSAPPVVSTILHLAFPLAITLDWLLVGDRGPLAWRRLWLVLPYPLLWLLVVLVRGVTDGWVPYGFLLPDRGLASLGLHVVALLGTLLAAGALVWAASRSAGLWLRVPGGPRPPRISSDLSSFRPVFVA
;
A
#
# COMPACT_ATOMS: atom_id res chain seq x y z
N MET A 1 -0.92 -9.86 -2.90
CA MET A 1 -1.50 -8.83 -2.01
C MET A 1 -2.21 -7.78 -2.85
N GLY A 2 -3.24 -7.11 -2.32
CA GLY A 2 -3.89 -6.02 -3.04
C GLY A 2 -2.94 -4.82 -3.22
N VAL A 3 -3.01 -4.14 -4.36
CA VAL A 3 -2.16 -2.99 -4.74
C VAL A 3 -2.13 -1.87 -3.69
N LEU A 4 -3.17 -1.77 -2.86
CA LEU A 4 -3.25 -0.77 -1.80
C LEU A 4 -2.26 -1.03 -0.66
N GLY A 5 -1.73 -2.24 -0.49
CA GLY A 5 -0.76 -2.55 0.59
C GLY A 5 0.60 -1.88 0.41
N TYR A 6 1.06 -1.70 -0.82
CA TYR A 6 2.36 -1.08 -1.15
C TYR A 6 2.52 0.35 -0.62
N PRO A 7 1.59 1.29 -0.89
CA PRO A 7 1.73 2.66 -0.37
C PRO A 7 1.66 2.74 1.16
N TYR A 8 0.85 1.89 1.82
CA TYR A 8 0.82 1.85 3.28
C TYR A 8 2.11 1.30 3.88
N ALA A 9 2.69 0.25 3.31
CA ALA A 9 3.96 -0.29 3.77
C ALA A 9 5.09 0.75 3.66
N ALA A 10 5.17 1.45 2.53
CA ALA A 10 6.11 2.54 2.33
C ALA A 10 5.88 3.68 3.34
N GLN A 11 4.63 4.08 3.57
CA GLN A 11 4.30 5.10 4.55
C GLN A 11 4.73 4.69 5.96
N VAL A 12 4.45 3.45 6.38
CA VAL A 12 4.83 2.92 7.70
C VAL A 12 6.34 3.01 7.91
N ALA A 13 7.14 2.59 6.91
CA ALA A 13 8.59 2.71 6.99
C ALA A 13 9.04 4.17 7.16
N VAL A 14 8.50 5.09 6.36
CA VAL A 14 8.89 6.50 6.42
C VAL A 14 8.51 7.11 7.77
N ILE A 15 7.24 7.00 8.18
CA ILE A 15 6.74 7.65 9.39
C ILE A 15 7.39 7.08 10.64
N TYR A 16 7.55 5.75 10.72
CA TYR A 16 8.15 5.15 11.91
C TYR A 16 9.59 5.58 12.12
N ASN A 17 10.40 5.53 11.05
CA ASN A 17 11.83 5.85 11.14
C ASN A 17 12.12 7.36 11.27
N THR A 18 11.16 8.23 10.97
CA THR A 18 11.35 9.69 11.02
C THR A 18 10.65 10.36 12.21
N LEU A 19 9.41 10.00 12.50
CA LEU A 19 8.58 10.66 13.51
C LEU A 19 8.45 9.87 14.81
N ILE A 20 8.73 8.56 14.77
CA ILE A 20 8.50 7.62 15.89
C ILE A 20 9.78 6.86 16.31
N PRO A 21 11.03 7.24 15.94
CA PRO A 21 12.17 6.37 16.18
C PRO A 21 12.36 6.09 17.68
N GLY A 22 12.35 4.81 18.05
CA GLY A 22 12.62 4.37 19.42
C GLY A 22 11.46 4.53 20.42
N THR A 23 10.25 4.88 19.97
CA THR A 23 9.08 5.07 20.86
C THR A 23 8.06 3.92 20.81
N GLY A 24 8.35 2.85 20.05
CA GLY A 24 7.53 1.65 20.03
C GLY A 24 7.67 0.85 21.33
N SER A 25 6.54 0.40 21.89
CA SER A 25 6.51 -0.51 23.06
C SER A 25 6.85 -1.96 22.70
N ALA A 26 7.03 -2.28 21.41
CA ALA A 26 7.35 -3.60 20.93
C ALA A 26 8.83 -3.95 21.14
N PRO A 27 9.19 -5.23 21.31
CA PRO A 27 10.58 -5.67 21.35
C PRO A 27 11.37 -5.16 20.12
N PRO A 28 12.66 -4.80 20.28
CA PRO A 28 13.44 -4.18 19.20
C PRO A 28 13.43 -4.97 17.89
N VAL A 29 13.57 -6.30 17.97
CA VAL A 29 13.53 -7.20 16.80
C VAL A 29 12.19 -7.12 16.07
N VAL A 30 11.07 -7.11 16.81
CA VAL A 30 9.73 -7.00 16.22
C VAL A 30 9.57 -5.64 15.55
N SER A 31 10.02 -4.57 16.21
CA SER A 31 10.04 -3.22 15.64
C SER A 31 10.84 -3.17 14.33
N THR A 32 12.05 -3.74 14.29
CA THR A 32 12.88 -3.80 13.08
C THR A 32 12.20 -4.57 11.97
N ILE A 33 11.57 -5.71 12.27
CA ILE A 33 10.85 -6.48 11.26
C ILE A 33 9.70 -5.67 10.67
N LEU A 34 8.86 -5.07 11.51
CA LEU A 34 7.64 -4.39 11.08
C LEU A 34 7.89 -3.07 10.35
N HIS A 35 8.94 -2.34 10.71
CA HIS A 35 9.15 -0.97 10.23
C HIS A 35 10.34 -0.83 9.27
N LEU A 36 11.15 -1.88 9.12
CA LEU A 36 12.27 -1.90 8.18
C LEU A 36 12.20 -3.11 7.25
N ALA A 37 12.33 -4.33 7.79
CA ALA A 37 12.52 -5.52 6.96
C ALA A 37 11.29 -5.83 6.09
N PHE A 38 10.09 -5.80 6.66
CA PHE A 38 8.85 -6.11 5.94
C PHE A 38 8.50 -5.04 4.89
N PRO A 39 8.50 -3.74 5.20
CA PRO A 39 8.30 -2.70 4.18
C PRO A 39 9.34 -2.76 3.05
N LEU A 40 10.60 -3.04 3.38
CA LEU A 40 11.66 -3.19 2.39
C LEU A 40 11.41 -4.41 1.49
N ALA A 41 11.06 -5.56 2.07
CA ALA A 41 10.75 -6.77 1.31
C ALA A 41 9.58 -6.57 0.35
N ILE A 42 8.49 -5.93 0.80
CA ILE A 42 7.33 -5.60 -0.05
C ILE A 42 7.73 -4.64 -1.17
N THR A 43 8.55 -3.64 -0.87
CA THR A 43 9.02 -2.67 -1.88
C THR A 43 9.89 -3.35 -2.93
N LEU A 44 10.80 -4.24 -2.50
CA LEU A 44 11.66 -5.02 -3.39
C LEU A 44 10.85 -5.99 -4.23
N ASP A 45 9.92 -6.75 -3.64
CA ASP A 45 8.98 -7.61 -4.36
C ASP A 45 8.29 -6.83 -5.49
N TRP A 46 7.76 -5.65 -5.17
CA TRP A 46 7.06 -4.83 -6.16
C TRP A 46 7.96 -4.28 -7.28
N LEU A 47 9.20 -3.92 -6.96
CA LEU A 47 10.17 -3.40 -7.93
C LEU A 47 10.71 -4.50 -8.84
N LEU A 48 10.91 -5.70 -8.29
CA LEU A 48 11.53 -6.84 -8.97
C LEU A 48 10.50 -7.70 -9.73
N VAL A 49 9.28 -7.83 -9.18
CA VAL A 49 8.17 -8.59 -9.76
C VAL A 49 7.21 -7.62 -10.47
N GLY A 50 7.31 -7.53 -11.79
CA GLY A 50 6.47 -6.68 -12.63
C GLY A 50 5.23 -7.39 -13.19
N ASP A 51 4.59 -8.29 -12.45
CA ASP A 51 3.39 -9.05 -12.87
C ASP A 51 2.10 -8.18 -12.93
N ARG A 52 2.27 -6.87 -12.96
CA ARG A 52 1.24 -5.87 -12.70
C ARG A 52 0.82 -5.12 -13.96
N GLY A 53 -0.48 -5.02 -14.15
CA GLY A 53 -1.09 -4.14 -15.15
C GLY A 53 -1.10 -2.67 -14.69
N PRO A 54 -1.32 -1.73 -15.63
CA PRO A 54 -1.39 -0.31 -15.30
C PRO A 54 -2.55 -0.01 -14.36
N LEU A 55 -2.29 0.79 -13.32
CA LEU A 55 -3.30 1.19 -12.35
C LEU A 55 -4.08 2.41 -12.82
N ALA A 56 -5.41 2.36 -12.67
CA ALA A 56 -6.25 3.52 -12.88
C ALA A 56 -5.96 4.57 -11.80
N TRP A 57 -5.75 5.84 -12.20
CA TRP A 57 -5.48 6.96 -11.27
C TRP A 57 -6.56 7.10 -10.19
N ARG A 58 -7.81 6.78 -10.53
CA ARG A 58 -8.94 6.75 -9.59
C ARG A 58 -8.71 5.85 -8.37
N ARG A 59 -7.86 4.82 -8.49
CA ARG A 59 -7.52 3.93 -7.37
C ARG A 59 -6.60 4.59 -6.35
N LEU A 60 -5.88 5.66 -6.71
CA LEU A 60 -5.08 6.41 -5.75
C LEU A 60 -5.93 6.90 -4.57
N TRP A 61 -7.14 7.37 -4.83
CA TRP A 61 -8.02 7.89 -3.80
C TRP A 61 -8.50 6.85 -2.77
N LEU A 62 -8.36 5.55 -3.08
CA LEU A 62 -8.74 4.47 -2.15
C LEU A 62 -7.78 4.35 -0.96
N VAL A 63 -6.62 5.03 -0.97
CA VAL A 63 -5.71 5.06 0.18
C VAL A 63 -6.17 6.05 1.26
N LEU A 64 -7.09 6.95 0.97
CA LEU A 64 -7.49 8.02 1.92
C LEU A 64 -8.60 7.64 2.92
N PRO A 65 -9.62 6.82 2.60
CA PRO A 65 -10.73 6.58 3.52
C PRO A 65 -10.29 6.08 4.90
N TYR A 66 -9.36 5.11 4.93
CA TYR A 66 -8.87 4.55 6.18
C TYR A 66 -8.16 5.59 7.08
N PRO A 67 -7.10 6.29 6.63
CA PRO A 67 -6.42 7.28 7.47
C PRO A 67 -7.31 8.47 7.83
N LEU A 68 -8.24 8.88 6.97
CA LEU A 68 -9.19 9.96 7.29
C LEU A 68 -10.16 9.55 8.40
N LEU A 69 -10.72 8.34 8.32
CA LEU A 69 -11.58 7.79 9.38
C LEU A 69 -10.81 7.65 10.69
N TRP A 70 -9.57 7.16 10.62
CA TRP A 70 -8.73 7.02 11.80
C TRP A 70 -8.38 8.39 12.42
N LEU A 71 -8.02 9.39 11.60
CA LEU A 71 -7.77 10.75 12.08
C LEU A 71 -9.01 11.35 12.73
N LEU A 72 -10.19 11.16 12.14
CA LEU A 72 -11.45 11.59 12.74
C LEU A 72 -11.64 10.96 14.12
N VAL A 73 -11.43 9.65 14.25
CA VAL A 73 -11.52 8.95 15.54
C VAL A 73 -10.53 9.52 16.56
N VAL A 74 -9.27 9.73 16.17
CA VAL A 74 -8.24 10.29 17.06
C VAL A 74 -8.58 11.71 17.50
N LEU A 75 -9.05 12.56 16.59
CA LEU A 75 -9.41 13.94 16.92
C LEU A 75 -10.65 14.01 17.82
N VAL A 76 -11.67 13.17 17.54
CA VAL A 76 -12.86 13.06 18.39
C VAL A 76 -12.46 12.61 19.79
N ARG A 77 -11.67 11.54 19.90
CA ARG A 77 -11.17 11.06 21.20
C ARG A 77 -10.33 12.11 21.92
N GLY A 78 -9.44 12.79 21.19
CA GLY A 78 -8.65 13.90 21.73
C GLY A 78 -9.49 14.99 22.41
N VAL A 79 -10.72 15.25 21.95
CA VAL A 79 -11.62 16.23 22.58
C VAL A 79 -12.64 15.61 23.55
N THR A 80 -12.97 14.32 23.44
CA THR A 80 -13.98 13.67 24.30
C THR A 80 -13.39 12.99 25.53
N ASP A 81 -12.26 12.28 25.39
CA ASP A 81 -11.62 11.50 26.46
C ASP A 81 -10.15 11.89 26.67
N GLY A 82 -9.63 12.84 25.89
CA GLY A 82 -8.24 13.31 25.98
C GLY A 82 -7.22 12.32 25.42
N TRP A 83 -7.66 11.21 24.83
CA TRP A 83 -6.75 10.19 24.31
C TRP A 83 -6.20 10.59 22.94
N VAL A 84 -4.87 10.65 22.84
CA VAL A 84 -4.15 10.86 21.57
C VAL A 84 -3.00 9.84 21.50
N PRO A 85 -2.95 9.00 20.46
CA PRO A 85 -1.99 7.89 20.39
C PRO A 85 -0.55 8.34 20.16
N TYR A 86 -0.37 9.52 19.56
CA TYR A 86 0.93 10.03 19.18
C TYR A 86 1.10 11.48 19.60
N GLY A 87 2.24 11.79 20.23
CA GLY A 87 2.52 13.14 20.72
C GLY A 87 2.47 14.22 19.64
N PHE A 88 2.79 13.88 18.38
CA PHE A 88 2.74 14.83 17.27
C PHE A 88 1.31 15.21 16.83
N LEU A 89 0.28 14.50 17.32
CA LEU A 89 -1.13 14.84 17.10
C LEU A 89 -1.75 15.57 18.30
N LEU A 90 -0.96 15.93 19.32
CA LEU A 90 -1.49 16.65 20.50
C LEU A 90 -1.91 18.07 20.11
N PRO A 91 -3.18 18.46 20.35
CA PRO A 91 -3.66 19.82 20.11
C PRO A 91 -2.88 20.88 20.89
N ASP A 92 -2.36 20.52 22.07
CA ASP A 92 -1.57 21.40 22.96
C ASP A 92 -0.26 21.90 22.31
N ARG A 93 0.20 21.25 21.25
CA ARG A 93 1.34 21.72 20.44
C ARG A 93 0.95 22.81 19.43
N GLY A 94 -0.32 23.21 19.42
CA GLY A 94 -0.89 24.24 18.55
C GLY A 94 -1.52 23.66 17.28
N LEU A 95 -2.62 24.28 16.84
CA LEU A 95 -3.37 23.87 15.64
C LEU A 95 -2.51 23.88 14.37
N ALA A 96 -1.53 24.79 14.27
CA ALA A 96 -0.60 24.84 13.15
C ALA A 96 0.29 23.59 13.10
N SER A 97 0.83 23.15 14.24
CA SER A 97 1.63 21.93 14.34
C SER A 97 0.80 20.70 14.01
N LEU A 98 -0.42 20.60 14.56
CA LEU A 98 -1.35 19.51 14.27
C LEU A 98 -1.67 19.44 12.77
N GLY A 99 -2.05 20.58 12.17
CA GLY A 99 -2.35 20.67 10.74
C GLY A 99 -1.17 20.25 9.86
N LEU A 100 0.04 20.70 10.20
CA LEU A 100 1.26 20.33 9.48
C LEU A 100 1.50 18.81 9.50
N HIS A 101 1.36 18.17 10.66
CA HIS A 101 1.54 16.72 10.77
C HIS A 101 0.46 15.95 10.00
N VAL A 102 -0.81 16.38 10.06
CA VAL A 102 -1.89 15.76 9.28
C VAL A 102 -1.60 15.87 7.78
N VAL A 103 -1.20 17.04 7.29
CA VAL A 103 -0.82 17.25 5.89
C VAL A 103 0.39 16.40 5.52
N ALA A 104 1.41 16.31 6.37
CA ALA A 104 2.58 15.48 6.12
C ALA A 104 2.24 13.99 6.04
N LEU A 105 1.38 13.49 6.94
CA LEU A 105 0.91 12.09 6.94
C LEU A 105 0.13 11.76 5.67
N LEU A 106 -0.86 12.58 5.31
CA LEU A 106 -1.66 12.36 4.11
C LEU A 106 -0.83 12.56 2.83
N GLY A 107 0.05 13.56 2.83
CA GLY A 107 0.94 13.87 1.72
C GLY A 107 1.95 12.76 1.44
N THR A 108 2.58 12.20 2.47
CA THR A 108 3.48 11.05 2.31
C THR A 108 2.77 9.81 1.78
N LEU A 109 1.54 9.54 2.24
CA LEU A 109 0.74 8.44 1.70
C LEU A 109 0.38 8.64 0.23
N LEU A 110 -0.07 9.85 -0.13
CA LEU A 110 -0.40 10.18 -1.51
C LEU A 110 0.84 10.13 -2.41
N ALA A 111 1.99 10.60 -1.93
CA ALA A 111 3.26 10.50 -2.65
C ALA A 111 3.65 9.03 -2.87
N ALA A 112 3.55 8.18 -1.85
CA ALA A 112 3.78 6.75 -1.98
C ALA A 112 2.81 6.09 -2.98
N GLY A 113 1.52 6.44 -2.92
CA GLY A 113 0.52 5.97 -3.86
C GLY A 113 0.77 6.44 -5.30
N ALA A 114 1.22 7.68 -5.48
CA ALA A 114 1.58 8.24 -6.78
C ALA A 114 2.83 7.57 -7.35
N LEU A 115 3.83 7.25 -6.52
CA LEU A 115 5.01 6.48 -6.91
C LEU A 115 4.62 5.07 -7.36
N VAL A 116 3.75 4.39 -6.60
CA VAL A 116 3.21 3.07 -6.96
C VAL A 116 2.44 3.15 -8.28
N TRP A 117 1.60 4.17 -8.45
CA TRP A 117 0.91 4.40 -9.71
C TRP A 117 1.86 4.67 -10.87
N ALA A 118 2.87 5.53 -10.70
CA ALA A 118 3.81 5.90 -11.74
C ALA A 118 4.62 4.69 -12.20
N ALA A 119 5.18 3.94 -11.26
CA ALA A 119 5.93 2.75 -11.61
C ALA A 119 5.02 1.57 -12.01
N SER A 120 3.69 1.60 -11.82
CA SER A 120 2.76 0.65 -12.48
C SER A 120 2.74 0.77 -14.01
N ARG A 121 3.27 1.87 -14.54
CA ARG A 121 3.35 2.11 -15.99
C ARG A 121 4.70 1.72 -16.59
N SER A 122 5.73 1.51 -15.79
CA SER A 122 6.95 0.90 -16.29
C SER A 122 6.71 -0.60 -16.44
N ALA A 123 7.12 -1.16 -17.60
CA ALA A 123 7.32 -2.59 -17.68
C ALA A 123 8.40 -2.92 -16.64
N GLY A 124 8.01 -3.54 -15.53
CA GLY A 124 8.93 -3.86 -14.44
C GLY A 124 10.16 -4.62 -14.97
N LEU A 125 11.23 -4.62 -14.17
CA LEU A 125 12.50 -5.25 -14.52
C LEU A 125 12.35 -6.79 -14.53
N TRP A 126 11.61 -7.36 -15.48
CA TRP A 126 11.50 -8.81 -15.59
C TRP A 126 12.70 -9.39 -16.35
N LEU A 127 13.29 -10.39 -15.70
CA LEU A 127 13.59 -11.67 -16.32
C LEU A 127 12.34 -12.16 -17.09
N ARG A 128 12.03 -11.59 -18.26
CA ARG A 128 11.08 -12.25 -19.16
C ARG A 128 11.56 -13.70 -19.22
N VAL A 129 10.70 -14.69 -19.01
CA VAL A 129 10.99 -16.00 -19.56
C VAL A 129 10.70 -15.84 -21.05
N PRO A 130 11.70 -15.61 -21.92
CA PRO A 130 11.44 -15.62 -23.35
C PRO A 130 10.86 -17.00 -23.69
N GLY A 131 9.62 -17.03 -24.17
CA GLY A 131 9.02 -18.26 -24.73
C GLY A 131 8.08 -19.05 -23.83
N GLY A 132 7.48 -18.48 -22.78
CA GLY A 132 6.36 -19.13 -22.08
C GLY A 132 5.28 -19.59 -23.08
N PRO A 133 4.80 -20.86 -23.02
CA PRO A 133 3.86 -21.39 -23.99
C PRO A 133 2.64 -20.48 -24.13
N ARG A 134 2.31 -20.07 -25.37
CA ARG A 134 1.01 -19.44 -25.61
C ARG A 134 -0.07 -20.44 -25.17
N PRO A 135 -1.04 -20.05 -24.32
CA PRO A 135 -2.15 -20.93 -24.03
C PRO A 135 -2.79 -21.35 -25.36
N PRO A 136 -3.10 -22.64 -25.54
CA PRO A 136 -3.69 -23.12 -26.79
C PRO A 136 -4.93 -22.28 -27.09
N ARG A 137 -4.99 -21.74 -28.30
CA ARG A 137 -6.15 -20.98 -28.77
C ARG A 137 -7.30 -21.98 -28.82
N ILE A 138 -8.21 -21.91 -27.84
CA ILE A 138 -9.46 -22.67 -27.88
C ILE A 138 -10.21 -22.12 -29.10
N SER A 139 -10.12 -22.81 -30.23
CA SER A 139 -10.99 -22.54 -31.36
C SER A 139 -12.41 -22.83 -30.89
N SER A 140 -13.30 -21.86 -31.02
CA SER A 140 -14.75 -22.02 -30.83
C SER A 140 -15.39 -22.90 -31.92
N ASP A 141 -14.61 -23.83 -32.47
CA ASP A 141 -15.02 -24.75 -33.51
C ASP A 141 -15.78 -25.92 -32.88
N LEU A 142 -17.06 -25.63 -32.60
CA LEU A 142 -18.03 -26.58 -32.09
C LEU A 142 -18.37 -27.68 -33.12
N SER A 143 -17.82 -27.65 -34.34
CA SER A 143 -18.04 -28.69 -35.35
C SER A 143 -17.34 -30.02 -35.02
N SER A 144 -16.39 -30.01 -34.08
CA SER A 144 -15.67 -31.21 -33.61
C SER A 144 -16.40 -31.99 -32.51
N PHE A 145 -17.46 -31.43 -31.91
CA PHE A 145 -18.29 -32.15 -30.94
C PHE A 145 -19.24 -33.09 -31.68
N ARG A 146 -18.76 -34.30 -31.99
CA ARG A 146 -19.62 -35.43 -32.34
C ARG A 146 -20.22 -36.00 -31.04
N PRO A 147 -21.53 -35.89 -30.80
CA PRO A 147 -22.13 -36.55 -29.65
C PRO A 147 -22.06 -38.06 -29.89
N VAL A 148 -21.28 -38.74 -29.06
CA VAL A 148 -21.30 -40.20 -28.98
C VAL A 148 -22.57 -40.58 -28.21
N PHE A 149 -23.71 -40.61 -28.92
CA PHE A 149 -24.89 -41.32 -28.43
C PHE A 149 -24.62 -42.82 -28.60
N VAL A 150 -24.27 -43.46 -27.48
CA VAL A 150 -24.26 -44.92 -27.36
C VAL A 150 -25.71 -45.37 -27.27
N ALA A 151 -26.08 -46.31 -28.14
CA ALA A 151 -27.39 -46.95 -28.23
C ALA A 151 -27.62 -47.97 -27.11
#